data_AF-A0A7I8IIJ7-F1
#
_entry.id   AF-A0A7I8IIJ7-F1
#
_cell.length_a   1.000
_cell.length_b   1.000
_cell.length_c   1.000
_cell.angle_alpha   90.00
_cell.angle_beta   90.00
_cell.angle_gamma   90.00
#
_symmetry.space_group_name_H-M   'P 1'
#
loop_
_entity.id
_entity.type
_entity.pdbx_description
1 polymer ?
#
loop_
_entity_poly.entity_id
_entity_poly.type
_entity_poly.pdbx_seq_one_letter_code
_entity_poly.pdbx_strand_id
1 'polypeptide(L)'
;MQDGLHKASRGRRGLPGKGRWILHGSCCRIRGRNGRGRGRLLSTRRLGVAVLKCASGSPPCVNEWDIKVTIDSPNKRRRRRDGRGLDESLAELRETFRSRKTRSAQWRRSQLKALLRFVQEDEEEICRVLEEDLGKPGGESFRDEVNFRSLICNVLLFKSMLHVRVPLMAFPTTAELVPEPLGLVLIFSSWNFPMRNTSDLCSPGLGSTRGSHRRGNTVVLKPSEHAPSTSSFIAKKIPMYLDSAAVKVFEGGEEVESCSCRRNGITSSLLVRRWGYHSPQKTFRRSQKVGSYIMAAAAKNLTPVTLELGGKCPAILDSLSSKRDRDIAVRRITNAKWGVCGGQVCIGVDYLLVEEKSVEDQGLLRDDPQRTGSMSRIVNKYHFNRLRRLLEEPGVATSIVHGGFMDESNLYIEPTILLNPPLESEIMKEEIFGPLLPIITVKKIEDSIDFVNSRPKPLAAYAFTNDSALKKRIVSETSSGSLTFNDAIVQFLVDTLPFGGVGQSGFGRYHGKFSFDTFSHEKAVLRRNFLLEFSFGFPPWDSHKIETLRSAYNYDYLNLVLRLLG
;
A
#
# COMPACT_ATOMS: atom_id res chain seq x y z
N MET A 1 1.47 -65.45 11.07
CA MET A 1 2.19 -65.02 12.28
C MET A 1 1.93 -63.54 12.50
N GLN A 2 1.21 -63.08 13.51
CA GLN A 2 0.12 -63.67 14.30
C GLN A 2 -0.96 -62.55 14.39
N ASP A 3 -2.25 -62.73 14.10
CA ASP A 3 -3.28 -63.68 14.57
C ASP A 3 -3.96 -63.23 15.90
N GLY A 4 -5.31 -63.17 15.91
CA GLY A 4 -6.18 -62.69 17.02
C GLY A 4 -7.17 -61.59 16.57
N LEU A 5 -8.43 -61.84 16.14
CA LEU A 5 -9.59 -62.53 16.76
C LEU A 5 -10.08 -61.79 18.02
N HIS A 6 -11.38 -61.53 18.30
CA HIS A 6 -12.68 -62.09 17.84
C HIS A 6 -13.84 -61.13 18.32
N LYS A 7 -15.18 -61.22 18.11
CA LYS A 7 -16.14 -62.10 17.35
C LYS A 7 -17.56 -61.41 17.28
N ALA A 8 -18.29 -61.50 16.15
CA ALA A 8 -19.78 -61.45 16.01
C ALA A 8 -20.63 -60.19 16.42
N SER A 9 -21.87 -59.94 15.92
CA SER A 9 -22.53 -60.26 14.63
C SER A 9 -23.89 -59.52 14.42
N ARG A 10 -24.39 -59.51 13.16
CA ARG A 10 -25.80 -59.35 12.68
C ARG A 10 -26.53 -57.98 12.81
N GLY A 11 -26.91 -57.43 11.65
CA GLY A 11 -27.96 -56.41 11.45
C GLY A 11 -28.18 -56.12 9.96
N ARG A 12 -29.43 -55.99 9.47
CA ARG A 12 -29.77 -55.77 8.04
C ARG A 12 -30.44 -54.41 7.81
N ARG A 13 -30.44 -53.96 6.54
CA ARG A 13 -31.12 -52.78 5.93
C ARG A 13 -30.38 -51.45 6.20
N GLY A 14 -30.28 -50.51 5.24
CA GLY A 14 -30.61 -50.57 3.81
C GLY A 14 -30.59 -49.20 3.11
N LEU A 15 -30.56 -49.23 1.77
CA LEU A 15 -30.62 -48.10 0.78
C LEU A 15 -29.30 -47.32 0.48
N PRO A 16 -29.14 -46.75 -0.73
CA PRO A 16 -27.83 -46.36 -1.28
C PRO A 16 -27.69 -44.88 -1.71
N GLY A 17 -26.49 -44.50 -2.16
CA GLY A 17 -26.33 -43.58 -3.29
C GLY A 17 -26.17 -42.08 -3.01
N LYS A 18 -24.95 -41.63 -2.68
CA LYS A 18 -24.54 -40.22 -2.89
C LYS A 18 -24.26 -39.99 -4.39
N GLY A 19 -25.18 -39.36 -5.11
CA GLY A 19 -25.02 -39.00 -6.53
C GLY A 19 -24.46 -37.60 -6.75
N ARG A 20 -23.41 -37.47 -7.59
CA ARG A 20 -22.99 -36.18 -8.18
C ARG A 20 -24.00 -35.73 -9.24
N TRP A 21 -24.18 -34.42 -9.38
CA TRP A 21 -24.66 -33.79 -10.62
C TRP A 21 -23.87 -32.53 -10.93
N ILE A 22 -23.58 -32.31 -12.21
CA ILE A 22 -22.89 -31.13 -12.76
C ILE A 22 -23.68 -30.66 -13.98
N LEU A 23 -23.91 -29.34 -14.05
CA LEU A 23 -24.32 -28.51 -15.20
C LEU A 23 -25.10 -29.15 -16.37
N HIS A 24 -26.34 -28.72 -16.54
CA HIS A 24 -26.87 -27.93 -17.69
C HIS A 24 -28.27 -27.41 -17.23
N GLY A 25 -28.97 -26.48 -17.86
CA GLY A 25 -28.76 -25.71 -19.09
C GLY A 25 -30.14 -25.25 -19.60
N SER A 26 -30.37 -23.94 -19.69
CA SER A 26 -31.42 -23.24 -20.45
C SER A 26 -32.87 -23.79 -20.54
N CYS A 27 -33.80 -23.00 -19.97
CA CYS A 27 -35.18 -22.79 -20.44
C CYS A 27 -36.20 -23.95 -20.36
N CYS A 28 -37.35 -23.71 -19.71
CA CYS A 28 -38.59 -24.42 -20.03
C CYS A 28 -39.83 -23.53 -19.80
N ARG A 29 -40.73 -23.47 -20.79
CA ARG A 29 -42.07 -22.87 -20.65
C ARG A 29 -43.05 -23.93 -20.17
N ILE A 30 -43.96 -23.59 -19.25
CA ILE A 30 -45.11 -24.43 -18.90
C ILE A 30 -46.35 -23.92 -19.66
N ARG A 31 -47.06 -24.83 -20.34
CA ARG A 31 -48.40 -24.59 -20.92
C ARG A 31 -49.47 -24.99 -19.90
N GLY A 32 -50.44 -24.11 -19.64
CA GLY A 32 -51.70 -24.49 -19.01
C GLY A 32 -52.72 -25.02 -20.03
N ARG A 33 -53.59 -25.94 -19.61
CA ARG A 33 -54.79 -26.38 -20.35
C ARG A 33 -56.04 -25.69 -19.78
N ASN A 34 -57.01 -25.46 -20.65
CA ASN A 34 -58.40 -25.03 -20.38
C ASN A 34 -58.58 -23.60 -19.81
N GLY A 35 -59.69 -22.96 -20.21
CA GLY A 35 -60.10 -21.62 -19.75
C GLY A 35 -60.27 -20.61 -20.89
N ARG A 36 -61.47 -20.04 -21.05
CA ARG A 36 -61.77 -18.98 -22.04
C ARG A 36 -61.53 -17.60 -21.43
N GLY A 37 -60.93 -16.67 -22.17
CA GLY A 37 -60.87 -15.26 -21.78
C GLY A 37 -60.04 -14.39 -22.73
N ARG A 38 -60.62 -13.29 -23.24
CA ARG A 38 -59.89 -12.20 -23.92
C ARG A 38 -59.68 -11.06 -22.93
N GLY A 39 -58.52 -10.41 -22.94
CA GLY A 39 -58.24 -9.22 -22.15
C GLY A 39 -56.98 -8.50 -22.64
N ARG A 40 -56.99 -7.16 -22.64
CA ARG A 40 -55.88 -6.31 -23.10
C ARG A 40 -55.42 -5.39 -21.96
N LEU A 41 -54.16 -4.98 -22.03
CA LEU A 41 -53.52 -3.81 -21.38
C LEU A 41 -54.43 -2.86 -20.56
N LEU A 42 -54.12 -2.65 -19.28
CA LEU A 42 -53.47 -1.41 -18.76
C LEU A 42 -53.32 -1.37 -17.22
N SER A 43 -52.37 -0.55 -16.76
CA SER A 43 -52.29 0.21 -15.49
C SER A 43 -52.83 -0.39 -14.18
N THR A 44 -51.98 -0.45 -13.13
CA THR A 44 -52.14 0.39 -11.91
C THR A 44 -50.92 0.26 -10.98
N ARG A 45 -50.91 0.99 -9.84
CA ARG A 45 -49.80 1.11 -8.88
C ARG A 45 -49.78 -0.03 -7.84
N ARG A 46 -48.66 -0.13 -7.13
CA ARG A 46 -48.41 -1.01 -5.97
C ARG A 46 -49.59 -1.07 -4.97
N LEU A 47 -49.98 -2.27 -4.57
CA LEU A 47 -49.79 -2.82 -3.21
C LEU A 47 -50.24 -4.29 -3.20
N GLY A 48 -49.61 -5.13 -2.37
CA GLY A 48 -49.86 -6.58 -2.39
C GLY A 48 -48.91 -7.36 -1.50
N VAL A 49 -49.22 -7.44 -0.20
CA VAL A 49 -48.54 -8.34 0.74
C VAL A 49 -49.12 -9.74 0.56
N ALA A 50 -48.27 -10.73 0.32
CA ALA A 50 -48.67 -12.14 0.32
C ALA A 50 -48.36 -12.75 1.70
N VAL A 51 -49.37 -12.84 2.56
CA VAL A 51 -49.27 -13.59 3.83
C VAL A 51 -49.51 -15.06 3.54
N LEU A 52 -48.55 -15.92 3.88
CA LEU A 52 -48.75 -17.37 3.92
C LEU A 52 -48.86 -17.82 5.38
N LYS A 53 -49.99 -18.41 5.72
CA LYS A 53 -50.40 -18.77 7.08
C LYS A 53 -50.32 -20.28 7.26
N CYS A 54 -49.55 -20.74 8.25
CA CYS A 54 -49.62 -22.09 8.80
C CYS A 54 -49.91 -21.97 10.29
N ALA A 55 -50.77 -22.85 10.83
CA ALA A 55 -51.30 -22.72 12.18
C ALA A 55 -51.50 -24.08 12.86
N SER A 56 -50.62 -24.41 13.81
CA SER A 56 -50.79 -25.35 14.93
C SER A 56 -49.43 -25.53 15.61
N GLY A 57 -49.26 -25.37 16.93
CA GLY A 57 -50.16 -24.75 17.90
C GLY A 57 -49.57 -24.73 19.32
N SER A 58 -49.82 -23.65 20.06
CA SER A 58 -49.66 -23.52 21.53
C SER A 58 -48.23 -23.33 22.13
N PRO A 59 -48.10 -22.73 23.34
CA PRO A 59 -46.96 -21.86 23.75
C PRO A 59 -46.28 -22.36 25.07
N PRO A 60 -45.54 -21.59 25.90
CA PRO A 60 -45.02 -20.18 25.84
C PRO A 60 -43.45 -20.12 25.90
N CYS A 61 -42.71 -19.00 25.97
CA CYS A 61 -42.90 -17.72 26.68
C CYS A 61 -42.36 -16.45 25.97
N VAL A 62 -43.12 -15.38 26.22
CA VAL A 62 -42.85 -13.93 26.26
C VAL A 62 -41.37 -13.47 26.19
N ASN A 63 -41.07 -12.51 25.30
CA ASN A 63 -40.78 -11.13 25.71
C ASN A 63 -40.87 -10.14 24.53
N GLU A 64 -41.11 -8.88 24.87
CA GLU A 64 -41.67 -7.84 23.99
C GLU A 64 -40.68 -7.30 22.94
N TRP A 65 -41.22 -6.78 21.83
CA TRP A 65 -40.50 -5.90 20.92
C TRP A 65 -41.32 -4.64 20.64
N ASP A 66 -40.79 -3.50 21.09
CA ASP A 66 -41.43 -2.19 21.14
C ASP A 66 -41.65 -1.60 19.72
N ILE A 67 -42.86 -1.12 19.45
CA ILE A 67 -43.22 -0.54 18.13
C ILE A 67 -42.91 0.96 18.15
N LYS A 68 -41.76 1.36 17.61
CA LYS A 68 -41.44 2.77 17.38
C LYS A 68 -41.71 3.23 15.95
N VAL A 69 -42.71 4.11 15.84
CA VAL A 69 -43.20 4.73 14.61
C VAL A 69 -42.09 5.54 13.93
N THR A 70 -41.84 5.27 12.65
CA THR A 70 -40.96 6.11 11.83
C THR A 70 -41.80 7.22 11.18
N ILE A 71 -41.63 8.46 11.63
CA ILE A 71 -42.24 9.64 10.98
C ILE A 71 -41.47 9.89 9.67
N ASP A 72 -42.16 9.76 8.53
CA ASP A 72 -41.54 9.91 7.21
C ASP A 72 -41.31 11.40 6.88
N SER A 73 -40.12 11.74 6.40
CA SER A 73 -39.67 13.14 6.27
C SER A 73 -39.22 13.42 4.82
N PRO A 74 -40.03 14.13 4.01
CA PRO A 74 -40.04 13.96 2.56
C PRO A 74 -39.00 14.81 1.80
N ASN A 75 -37.70 14.78 2.16
CA ASN A 75 -36.68 15.35 1.27
C ASN A 75 -35.22 14.85 1.41
N LYS A 76 -34.96 13.57 1.11
CA LYS A 76 -33.59 13.11 0.74
C LYS A 76 -33.60 12.23 -0.52
N ARG A 77 -33.31 12.83 -1.68
CA ARG A 77 -33.00 12.11 -2.94
C ARG A 77 -31.69 11.31 -2.79
N ARG A 78 -31.73 10.15 -2.15
CA ARG A 78 -30.62 9.17 -2.12
C ARG A 78 -30.25 8.78 -3.55
N ARG A 79 -29.17 9.34 -4.09
CA ARG A 79 -28.57 8.88 -5.35
C ARG A 79 -28.23 7.39 -5.21
N ARG A 80 -28.81 6.55 -6.07
CA ARG A 80 -28.37 5.16 -6.23
C ARG A 80 -26.92 5.19 -6.75
N ARG A 81 -25.93 4.86 -5.91
CA ARG A 81 -24.58 4.49 -6.38
C ARG A 81 -24.70 3.10 -7.04
N ASP A 82 -25.12 3.11 -8.30
CA ASP A 82 -25.31 1.91 -9.12
C ASP A 82 -23.99 1.55 -9.83
N GLY A 83 -23.67 0.26 -9.93
CA GLY A 83 -22.34 -0.22 -10.36
C GLY A 83 -21.96 0.20 -11.79
N ARG A 84 -22.96 0.48 -12.63
CA ARG A 84 -22.80 0.92 -14.03
C ARG A 84 -21.87 2.13 -14.19
N GLY A 85 -21.95 3.13 -13.31
CA GLY A 85 -21.14 4.34 -13.40
C GLY A 85 -19.64 4.13 -13.17
N LEU A 86 -19.26 3.06 -12.44
CA LEU A 86 -17.87 2.63 -12.31
C LEU A 86 -17.39 1.96 -13.61
N ASP A 87 -18.21 1.08 -14.19
CA ASP A 87 -17.90 0.34 -15.40
C ASP A 87 -17.71 1.27 -16.61
N GLU A 88 -18.62 2.21 -16.80
CA GLU A 88 -18.56 3.30 -17.79
C GLU A 88 -17.27 4.12 -17.62
N SER A 89 -16.96 4.53 -16.39
CA SER A 89 -15.75 5.31 -16.09
C SER A 89 -14.44 4.55 -16.31
N LEU A 90 -14.42 3.24 -16.06
CA LEU A 90 -13.26 2.38 -16.35
C LEU A 90 -13.17 1.98 -17.83
N ALA A 91 -14.24 2.12 -18.62
CA ALA A 91 -14.19 2.00 -20.07
C ALA A 91 -13.59 3.28 -20.67
N GLU A 92 -14.05 4.45 -20.25
CA GLU A 92 -13.53 5.76 -20.66
C GLU A 92 -12.01 5.88 -20.41
N LEU A 93 -11.53 5.55 -19.20
CA LEU A 93 -10.11 5.58 -18.87
C LEU A 93 -9.25 4.64 -19.74
N ARG A 94 -9.81 3.51 -20.20
CA ARG A 94 -9.13 2.60 -21.13
C ARG A 94 -9.10 3.17 -22.55
N GLU A 95 -10.14 3.89 -22.96
CA GLU A 95 -10.19 4.53 -24.28
C GLU A 95 -9.29 5.78 -24.36
N THR A 96 -9.23 6.58 -23.29
CA THR A 96 -8.25 7.68 -23.18
C THR A 96 -6.81 7.19 -23.24
N PHE A 97 -6.51 5.98 -22.73
CA PHE A 97 -5.19 5.37 -22.92
C PHE A 97 -4.98 4.89 -24.37
N ARG A 98 -5.97 4.20 -24.97
CA ARG A 98 -5.91 3.70 -26.36
C ARG A 98 -5.74 4.81 -27.39
N SER A 99 -6.42 5.95 -27.22
CA SER A 99 -6.31 7.15 -28.06
C SER A 99 -4.91 7.80 -28.04
N ARG A 100 -4.03 7.35 -27.13
CA ARG A 100 -2.65 7.83 -26.96
C ARG A 100 -2.54 9.27 -26.45
N LYS A 101 -3.64 9.91 -26.02
CA LYS A 101 -3.68 11.27 -25.45
C LYS A 101 -2.60 11.50 -24.37
N THR A 102 -2.49 10.56 -23.43
CA THR A 102 -1.54 10.59 -22.32
C THR A 102 -0.07 10.54 -22.75
N ARG A 103 0.23 10.03 -23.96
CA ARG A 103 1.61 9.72 -24.40
C ARG A 103 2.47 10.95 -24.73
N SER A 104 1.86 12.14 -24.83
CA SER A 104 2.54 13.40 -25.13
C SER A 104 3.30 13.97 -23.92
N ALA A 105 4.57 14.34 -24.11
CA ALA A 105 5.36 15.02 -23.08
C ALA A 105 4.80 16.41 -22.72
N GLN A 106 4.12 17.08 -23.65
CA GLN A 106 3.44 18.35 -23.39
C GLN A 106 2.21 18.16 -22.48
N TRP A 107 1.43 17.10 -22.72
CA TRP A 107 0.31 16.72 -21.84
C TRP A 107 0.81 16.36 -20.44
N ARG A 108 1.86 15.53 -20.32
CA ARG A 108 2.45 15.20 -19.01
C ARG A 108 2.92 16.45 -18.24
N ARG A 109 3.54 17.42 -18.94
CA ARG A 109 3.93 18.72 -18.34
C ARG A 109 2.74 19.55 -17.90
N SER A 110 1.64 19.60 -18.66
CA SER A 110 0.47 20.42 -18.28
C SER A 110 -0.25 19.86 -17.06
N GLN A 111 -0.36 18.54 -16.93
CA GLN A 111 -0.90 17.88 -15.75
C GLN A 111 -0.01 18.07 -14.51
N LEU A 112 1.33 17.98 -14.61
CA LEU A 112 2.23 18.28 -13.48
C LEU A 112 2.10 19.73 -13.01
N LYS A 113 2.02 20.68 -13.97
CA LYS A 113 1.74 22.09 -13.65
C LYS A 113 0.34 22.31 -13.07
N ALA A 114 -0.61 21.41 -13.32
CA ALA A 114 -1.94 21.46 -12.71
C ALA A 114 -1.97 20.86 -11.30
N LEU A 115 -1.22 19.79 -11.02
CA LEU A 115 -0.97 19.33 -9.65
C LEU A 115 -0.23 20.39 -8.82
N LEU A 116 0.77 21.07 -9.39
CA LEU A 116 1.47 22.14 -8.69
C LEU A 116 0.52 23.30 -8.34
N ARG A 117 -0.34 23.71 -9.30
CA ARG A 117 -1.38 24.71 -9.07
C ARG A 117 -2.42 24.28 -8.03
N PHE A 118 -2.91 23.05 -8.08
CA PHE A 118 -3.83 22.52 -7.06
C PHE A 118 -3.26 22.70 -5.64
N VAL A 119 -2.01 22.33 -5.42
CA VAL A 119 -1.35 22.49 -4.10
C VAL A 119 -1.11 23.97 -3.77
N GLN A 120 -0.97 24.86 -4.75
CA GLN A 120 -0.75 26.31 -4.55
C GLN A 120 -2.05 27.09 -4.30
N GLU A 121 -3.12 26.77 -5.01
CA GLU A 121 -4.41 27.47 -4.97
C GLU A 121 -5.29 26.99 -3.81
N ASP A 122 -5.10 25.76 -3.31
CA ASP A 122 -5.86 25.16 -2.22
C ASP A 122 -5.03 24.89 -0.94
N GLU A 123 -3.90 25.56 -0.71
CA GLU A 123 -3.03 25.30 0.46
C GLU A 123 -3.77 25.38 1.80
N GLU A 124 -4.57 26.43 2.01
CA GLU A 124 -5.32 26.64 3.25
C GLU A 124 -6.42 25.58 3.46
N GLU A 125 -7.16 25.24 2.40
CA GLU A 125 -8.21 24.21 2.42
C GLU A 125 -7.63 22.81 2.64
N ILE A 126 -6.42 22.53 2.11
CA ILE A 126 -5.65 21.31 2.39
C ILE A 126 -5.33 21.20 3.88
N CYS A 127 -4.78 22.25 4.49
CA CYS A 127 -4.51 22.26 5.93
C CYS A 127 -5.80 22.09 6.75
N ARG A 128 -6.89 22.73 6.34
CA ARG A 128 -8.20 22.65 7.01
C ARG A 128 -8.80 21.25 7.02
N VAL A 129 -8.76 20.50 5.90
CA VAL A 129 -9.29 19.12 5.87
C VAL A 129 -8.39 18.09 6.57
N LEU A 130 -7.08 18.35 6.63
CA LEU A 130 -6.14 17.56 7.45
C LEU A 130 -6.34 17.83 8.95
N GLU A 131 -6.73 19.04 9.34
CA GLU A 131 -7.15 19.36 10.71
C GLU A 131 -8.49 18.70 11.06
N GLU A 132 -9.47 18.67 10.14
CA GLU A 132 -10.75 17.95 10.35
C GLU A 132 -10.57 16.43 10.53
N ASP A 133 -9.75 15.76 9.71
CA ASP A 133 -9.61 14.29 9.72
C ASP A 133 -8.59 13.78 10.75
N LEU A 134 -7.53 14.55 11.04
CA LEU A 134 -6.38 14.10 11.85
C LEU A 134 -6.05 15.04 13.02
N GLY A 135 -6.76 16.17 13.18
CA GLY A 135 -6.37 17.21 14.15
C GLY A 135 -4.95 17.74 13.91
N LYS A 136 -4.45 17.65 12.67
CA LYS A 136 -3.07 17.94 12.28
C LYS A 136 -2.85 19.46 12.19
N PRO A 137 -2.03 20.07 13.08
CA PRO A 137 -1.85 21.52 13.09
C PRO A 137 -1.32 22.04 11.75
N GLY A 138 -1.72 23.25 11.34
CA GLY A 138 -1.36 23.80 10.02
C GLY A 138 0.13 23.77 9.68
N GLY A 139 1.02 24.01 10.66
CA GLY A 139 2.47 23.89 10.47
C GLY A 139 2.98 22.44 10.26
N GLU A 140 2.31 21.45 10.87
CA GLU A 140 2.57 20.02 10.65
C GLU A 140 2.09 19.61 9.24
N SER A 141 0.85 19.98 8.90
CA SER A 141 0.23 19.79 7.58
C SER A 141 1.08 20.39 6.45
N PHE A 142 1.58 21.63 6.62
CA PHE A 142 2.44 22.28 5.63
C PHE A 142 3.76 21.50 5.43
N ARG A 143 4.46 21.21 6.53
CA ARG A 143 5.77 20.55 6.56
C ARG A 143 5.74 19.18 5.87
N ASP A 144 4.74 18.38 6.18
CA ASP A 144 4.69 16.97 5.79
C ASP A 144 3.94 16.74 4.47
N GLU A 145 2.85 17.49 4.23
CA GLU A 145 1.88 17.19 3.17
C GLU A 145 1.68 18.28 2.11
N VAL A 146 1.99 19.55 2.37
CA VAL A 146 1.98 20.59 1.31
C VAL A 146 3.30 20.60 0.52
N ASN A 147 4.42 20.25 1.17
CA ASN A 147 5.77 20.42 0.63
C ASN A 147 6.15 19.50 -0.57
N PHE A 148 5.24 18.66 -1.10
CA PHE A 148 5.52 17.85 -2.31
C PHE A 148 5.59 18.66 -3.61
N ARG A 149 5.42 20.00 -3.54
CA ARG A 149 5.80 20.94 -4.62
C ARG A 149 7.23 20.70 -5.14
N SER A 150 8.16 20.38 -4.23
CA SER A 150 9.55 20.02 -4.52
C SER A 150 9.67 18.80 -5.44
N LEU A 151 9.02 17.69 -5.08
CA LEU A 151 8.95 16.44 -5.84
C LEU A 151 8.41 16.67 -7.27
N ILE A 152 7.37 17.50 -7.43
CA ILE A 152 6.82 17.86 -8.76
C ILE A 152 7.89 18.54 -9.62
N CYS A 153 8.65 19.49 -9.06
CA CYS A 153 9.74 20.18 -9.76
C CYS A 153 10.89 19.23 -10.15
N ASN A 154 11.27 18.30 -9.28
CA ASN A 154 12.30 17.31 -9.58
C ASN A 154 11.88 16.37 -10.72
N VAL A 155 10.62 15.90 -10.73
CA VAL A 155 10.04 15.10 -11.82
C VAL A 155 9.97 15.88 -13.15
N LEU A 156 9.68 17.19 -13.12
CA LEU A 156 9.65 18.03 -14.31
C LEU A 156 11.03 18.10 -15.01
N LEU A 157 12.13 18.08 -14.25
CA LEU A 157 13.50 18.23 -14.74
C LEU A 157 14.08 16.93 -15.33
N PHE A 158 13.62 15.77 -14.86
CA PHE A 158 14.21 14.45 -15.14
C PHE A 158 14.35 14.10 -16.64
N LYS A 159 15.53 13.60 -17.01
CA LYS A 159 15.89 13.06 -18.33
C LYS A 159 16.19 11.57 -18.19
N SER A 160 15.76 10.77 -19.18
CA SER A 160 16.15 9.35 -19.26
C SER A 160 16.51 8.96 -20.69
N MET A 161 17.73 8.46 -20.90
CA MET A 161 18.07 7.55 -22.00
C MET A 161 19.06 6.52 -21.44
N LEU A 162 18.79 5.24 -21.63
CA LEU A 162 19.69 4.15 -21.25
C LEU A 162 20.06 3.39 -22.54
N HIS A 163 21.24 3.71 -23.08
CA HIS A 163 21.88 2.88 -24.08
C HIS A 163 22.44 1.63 -23.41
N VAL A 164 22.16 0.46 -23.96
CA VAL A 164 22.63 -0.82 -23.40
C VAL A 164 23.95 -1.18 -24.06
N ARG A 165 24.95 -1.61 -23.28
CA ARG A 165 26.19 -2.17 -23.84
C ARG A 165 25.89 -3.53 -24.44
N VAL A 166 26.14 -3.68 -25.74
CA VAL A 166 26.02 -4.95 -26.48
C VAL A 166 27.40 -5.63 -26.49
N PRO A 167 27.51 -6.94 -26.21
CA PRO A 167 28.79 -7.65 -26.29
C PRO A 167 29.29 -7.74 -27.73
N LEU A 168 30.61 -7.72 -27.94
CA LEU A 168 31.21 -7.66 -29.29
C LEU A 168 30.80 -8.84 -30.19
N MET A 169 30.60 -10.03 -29.62
CA MET A 169 30.04 -11.20 -30.32
C MET A 169 28.72 -10.91 -31.06
N ALA A 170 27.90 -10.00 -30.55
CA ALA A 170 26.60 -9.67 -31.14
C ALA A 170 26.68 -8.57 -32.21
N PHE A 171 27.86 -7.99 -32.50
CA PHE A 171 28.05 -7.02 -33.59
C PHE A 171 27.45 -7.53 -34.93
N PRO A 172 26.85 -6.68 -35.79
CA PRO A 172 26.65 -5.22 -35.67
C PRO A 172 25.35 -4.83 -34.94
N THR A 173 24.96 -5.57 -33.89
CA THR A 173 23.75 -5.28 -33.12
C THR A 173 23.87 -4.03 -32.24
N THR A 174 22.79 -3.26 -32.16
CA THR A 174 22.58 -2.16 -31.20
C THR A 174 21.37 -2.48 -30.29
N ALA A 175 21.37 -1.97 -29.06
CA ALA A 175 20.28 -2.20 -28.10
C ALA A 175 19.98 -0.97 -27.22
N GLU A 176 18.70 -0.75 -26.94
CA GLU A 176 18.20 0.30 -26.06
C GLU A 176 17.07 -0.22 -25.15
N LEU A 177 16.83 0.48 -24.03
CA LEU A 177 15.63 0.29 -23.21
C LEU A 177 14.62 1.40 -23.53
N VAL A 178 13.47 1.02 -24.07
CA VAL A 178 12.36 1.93 -24.40
C VAL A 178 11.25 1.77 -23.36
N PRO A 179 11.21 2.61 -22.30
CA PRO A 179 10.16 2.51 -21.30
C PRO A 179 8.81 2.98 -21.86
N GLU A 180 7.79 2.14 -21.70
CA GLU A 180 6.42 2.38 -22.13
C GLU A 180 5.40 2.22 -20.98
N PRO A 181 4.24 2.90 -21.03
CA PRO A 181 3.30 2.92 -19.92
C PRO A 181 2.48 1.63 -19.85
N LEU A 182 2.30 1.12 -18.63
CA LEU A 182 1.61 -0.12 -18.29
C LEU A 182 0.11 -0.12 -18.60
N GLY A 183 -0.52 1.06 -18.72
CA GLY A 183 -1.90 1.23 -19.16
C GLY A 183 -2.78 1.93 -18.14
N LEU A 184 -3.72 1.17 -17.57
CA LEU A 184 -4.63 1.63 -16.53
C LEU A 184 -4.06 1.27 -15.16
N VAL A 185 -3.77 2.29 -14.35
CA VAL A 185 -3.17 2.20 -13.01
C VAL A 185 -4.24 2.40 -11.94
N LEU A 186 -4.13 1.69 -10.81
CA LEU A 186 -4.92 1.95 -9.60
C LEU A 186 -3.99 2.26 -8.41
N ILE A 187 -4.23 3.38 -7.75
CA ILE A 187 -3.54 3.86 -6.53
C ILE A 187 -4.55 3.88 -5.36
N PHE A 188 -4.14 3.41 -4.18
CA PHE A 188 -4.83 3.69 -2.92
C PHE A 188 -3.99 4.63 -2.09
N SER A 189 -4.58 5.72 -1.60
CA SER A 189 -3.93 6.65 -0.66
C SER A 189 -4.33 6.30 0.78
N SER A 190 -3.36 6.24 1.71
CA SER A 190 -3.64 6.00 3.14
C SER A 190 -4.05 7.26 3.90
N TRP A 191 -4.80 7.07 4.98
CA TRP A 191 -5.41 8.13 5.78
C TRP A 191 -4.46 8.98 6.63
N ASN A 192 -3.21 8.56 6.84
CA ASN A 192 -2.27 9.24 7.73
C ASN A 192 -1.47 10.37 7.04
N PHE A 193 -1.26 10.25 5.73
CA PHE A 193 -0.77 11.35 4.89
C PHE A 193 -1.57 11.42 3.57
N PRO A 194 -2.90 11.61 3.62
CA PRO A 194 -3.79 11.41 2.48
C PRO A 194 -3.50 12.35 1.30
N MET A 195 -2.93 13.52 1.57
CA MET A 195 -2.52 14.50 0.56
C MET A 195 -1.11 14.21 0.01
N ARG A 196 -0.13 13.86 0.87
CA ARG A 196 1.21 13.43 0.40
C ARG A 196 1.10 12.17 -0.47
N ASN A 197 0.26 11.21 -0.08
CA ASN A 197 -0.04 10.01 -0.85
C ASN A 197 -0.76 10.31 -2.18
N THR A 198 -1.57 11.36 -2.23
CA THR A 198 -2.19 11.82 -3.48
C THR A 198 -1.16 12.43 -4.45
N SER A 199 0.03 12.84 -3.96
CA SER A 199 1.15 13.23 -4.84
C SER A 199 1.64 12.11 -5.75
N ASP A 200 1.37 10.83 -5.43
CA ASP A 200 1.68 9.71 -6.32
C ASP A 200 0.90 9.74 -7.64
N LEU A 201 -0.08 10.63 -7.83
CA LEU A 201 -0.60 10.95 -9.17
C LEU A 201 0.51 11.45 -10.14
N CYS A 202 1.59 12.03 -9.62
CA CYS A 202 2.79 12.40 -10.39
C CYS A 202 3.46 11.18 -11.02
N SER A 203 3.44 10.05 -10.31
CA SER A 203 4.25 8.87 -10.58
C SER A 203 3.82 8.13 -11.88
N PRO A 204 2.55 7.67 -12.07
CA PRO A 204 2.14 6.93 -13.25
C PRO A 204 1.81 7.76 -14.48
N GLY A 205 1.16 8.91 -14.31
CA GLY A 205 0.73 9.70 -15.47
C GLY A 205 1.93 10.38 -16.15
N LEU A 206 2.87 10.87 -15.35
CA LEU A 206 3.54 12.13 -15.67
C LEU A 206 5.09 12.08 -15.61
N GLY A 207 5.66 11.03 -15.01
CA GLY A 207 7.04 10.90 -14.51
C GLY A 207 8.27 11.11 -15.43
N SER A 208 8.14 11.70 -16.62
CA SER A 208 9.31 12.17 -17.39
C SER A 208 8.89 13.16 -18.48
N THR A 209 9.57 14.32 -18.56
CA THR A 209 9.19 15.38 -19.51
C THR A 209 10.13 15.57 -20.69
N ARG A 210 11.26 14.85 -20.76
CA ARG A 210 12.29 15.02 -21.80
C ARG A 210 12.64 13.69 -22.47
N GLY A 211 12.37 13.61 -23.76
CA GLY A 211 12.59 12.45 -24.63
C GLY A 211 11.47 12.31 -25.67
N SER A 212 11.77 11.74 -26.84
CA SER A 212 10.81 11.51 -27.94
C SER A 212 9.79 10.39 -27.66
N HIS A 213 9.99 9.63 -26.57
CA HIS A 213 9.29 8.37 -26.32
C HIS A 213 7.92 8.52 -25.63
N ARG A 214 7.00 7.65 -26.04
CA ARG A 214 5.54 7.69 -25.81
C ARG A 214 5.20 7.14 -24.41
N ARG A 215 4.95 7.99 -23.42
CA ARG A 215 4.81 7.61 -21.98
C ARG A 215 3.61 8.27 -21.30
N GLY A 216 3.04 7.61 -20.29
CA GLY A 216 1.95 8.15 -19.46
C GLY A 216 0.74 7.20 -19.39
N ASN A 217 0.39 6.80 -18.18
CA ASN A 217 -0.74 5.94 -17.86
C ASN A 217 -2.05 6.73 -17.71
N THR A 218 -3.19 6.05 -17.72
CA THR A 218 -4.44 6.57 -17.13
C THR A 218 -4.61 6.01 -15.72
N VAL A 219 -5.21 6.79 -14.82
CA VAL A 219 -5.09 6.58 -13.36
C VAL A 219 -6.45 6.57 -12.67
N VAL A 220 -6.61 5.60 -11.78
CA VAL A 220 -7.67 5.56 -10.78
C VAL A 220 -7.05 5.80 -9.41
N LEU A 221 -7.55 6.80 -8.68
CA LEU A 221 -7.20 7.04 -7.28
C LEU A 221 -8.37 6.62 -6.39
N LYS A 222 -8.09 5.89 -5.32
CA LYS A 222 -9.03 5.67 -4.21
C LYS A 222 -8.44 6.23 -2.90
N PRO A 223 -8.89 7.41 -2.44
CA PRO A 223 -8.55 7.93 -1.12
C PRO A 223 -9.11 7.05 -0.01
N SER A 224 -8.51 7.11 1.18
CA SER A 224 -8.98 6.33 2.33
C SER A 224 -10.27 6.89 2.93
N GLU A 225 -11.23 6.00 3.15
CA GLU A 225 -12.49 6.24 3.87
C GLU A 225 -12.31 6.62 5.35
N HIS A 226 -11.10 6.46 5.90
CA HIS A 226 -10.78 6.87 7.27
C HIS A 226 -10.37 8.35 7.39
N ALA A 227 -10.13 9.04 6.27
CA ALA A 227 -9.95 10.49 6.18
C ALA A 227 -11.07 11.08 5.30
N PRO A 228 -12.33 11.10 5.77
CA PRO A 228 -13.50 11.41 4.96
C PRO A 228 -13.52 12.84 4.39
N SER A 229 -13.09 13.86 5.14
CA SER A 229 -13.09 15.24 4.65
C SER A 229 -12.07 15.43 3.53
N THR A 230 -10.86 14.90 3.72
CA THR A 230 -9.79 14.93 2.72
C THR A 230 -10.13 14.07 1.51
N SER A 231 -10.75 12.89 1.69
CA SER A 231 -11.28 12.06 0.59
C SER A 231 -12.28 12.83 -0.26
N SER A 232 -13.26 13.49 0.37
CA SER A 232 -14.28 14.30 -0.30
C SER A 232 -13.66 15.50 -1.03
N PHE A 233 -12.72 16.20 -0.38
CA PHE A 233 -11.95 17.30 -0.97
C PHE A 233 -11.15 16.86 -2.20
N ILE A 234 -10.38 15.77 -2.13
CA ILE A 234 -9.64 15.20 -3.26
C ILE A 234 -10.59 14.84 -4.41
N ALA A 235 -11.70 14.16 -4.11
CA ALA A 235 -12.70 13.77 -5.11
C ALA A 235 -13.40 14.96 -5.78
N LYS A 236 -13.59 16.06 -5.05
CA LYS A 236 -14.15 17.33 -5.55
C LYS A 236 -13.15 18.13 -6.39
N LYS A 237 -11.89 18.25 -5.95
CA LYS A 237 -10.90 19.15 -6.55
C LYS A 237 -10.09 18.54 -7.69
N ILE A 238 -9.65 17.28 -7.61
CA ILE A 238 -8.80 16.68 -8.66
C ILE A 238 -9.42 16.79 -10.08
N PRO A 239 -10.75 16.60 -10.30
CA PRO A 239 -11.37 16.79 -11.62
C PRO A 239 -11.43 18.24 -12.13
N MET A 240 -11.12 19.24 -11.30
CA MET A 240 -11.04 20.65 -11.70
C MET A 240 -9.65 21.00 -12.26
N TYR A 241 -8.61 20.30 -11.79
CA TYR A 241 -7.22 20.53 -12.20
C TYR A 241 -6.75 19.55 -13.28
N LEU A 242 -7.16 18.28 -13.20
CA LEU A 242 -6.66 17.22 -14.06
C LEU A 242 -7.66 16.80 -15.15
N ASP A 243 -7.11 16.20 -16.20
CA ASP A 243 -7.84 15.61 -17.32
C ASP A 243 -8.71 14.43 -16.82
N SER A 244 -9.99 14.71 -16.55
CA SER A 244 -10.95 13.78 -15.92
C SER A 244 -11.28 12.54 -16.76
N ALA A 245 -10.95 12.56 -18.05
CA ALA A 245 -11.00 11.39 -18.93
C ALA A 245 -9.77 10.46 -18.75
N ALA A 246 -8.69 10.96 -18.13
CA ALA A 246 -7.42 10.26 -17.90
C ALA A 246 -7.13 9.97 -16.42
N VAL A 247 -7.70 10.74 -15.49
CA VAL A 247 -7.59 10.57 -14.03
C VAL A 247 -8.97 10.62 -13.40
N LYS A 248 -9.36 9.59 -12.64
CA LYS A 248 -10.62 9.57 -11.87
C LYS A 248 -10.38 9.19 -10.41
N VAL A 249 -11.16 9.81 -9.53
CA VAL A 249 -11.17 9.53 -8.09
C VAL A 249 -12.45 8.76 -7.74
N PHE A 250 -12.34 7.68 -6.95
CA PHE A 250 -13.50 6.99 -6.37
C PHE A 250 -13.36 6.91 -4.85
N GLU A 251 -14.33 7.49 -4.15
CA GLU A 251 -14.46 7.36 -2.70
C GLU A 251 -15.06 5.99 -2.32
N GLY A 252 -14.76 5.54 -1.10
CA GLY A 252 -15.56 4.51 -0.41
C GLY A 252 -14.83 3.20 -0.15
N GLY A 253 -15.09 2.63 1.01
CA GLY A 253 -14.36 1.48 1.54
C GLY A 253 -14.79 0.11 1.03
N GLU A 254 -14.50 -0.89 1.86
CA GLU A 254 -15.11 -2.20 1.77
C GLU A 254 -16.45 -2.24 2.53
N GLU A 255 -17.53 -2.72 1.89
CA GLU A 255 -18.71 -3.19 2.63
C GLU A 255 -18.36 -4.54 3.26
N VAL A 256 -17.77 -4.52 4.46
CA VAL A 256 -17.30 -5.69 5.21
C VAL A 256 -17.84 -5.65 6.64
N GLU A 257 -18.17 -6.84 7.18
CA GLU A 257 -18.71 -7.05 8.55
C GLU A 257 -20.04 -6.30 8.80
N SER A 258 -21.18 -6.79 8.29
CA SER A 258 -22.05 -7.61 9.16
C SER A 258 -23.12 -8.47 8.45
N CYS A 259 -23.11 -8.60 7.11
CA CYS A 259 -24.08 -9.43 6.40
C CYS A 259 -23.45 -10.26 5.26
N SER A 260 -23.58 -11.59 5.32
CA SER A 260 -23.05 -12.55 4.32
C SER A 260 -23.64 -12.41 2.90
N CYS A 261 -24.57 -11.48 2.69
CA CYS A 261 -25.34 -11.33 1.44
C CYS A 261 -24.85 -10.21 0.51
N ARG A 262 -23.79 -9.44 0.86
CA ARG A 262 -23.17 -8.44 -0.02
C ARG A 262 -21.64 -8.45 0.11
N ARG A 263 -20.94 -8.54 -1.02
CA ARG A 263 -19.46 -8.45 -1.15
C ARG A 263 -19.07 -7.40 -2.21
N ASN A 264 -19.82 -6.31 -2.29
CA ASN A 264 -19.82 -5.38 -3.43
C ASN A 264 -19.34 -3.96 -3.07
N GLY A 265 -18.41 -3.83 -2.11
CA GLY A 265 -17.71 -2.56 -1.87
C GLY A 265 -16.95 -2.08 -3.12
N ILE A 266 -16.72 -0.77 -3.23
CA ILE A 266 -16.00 -0.19 -4.38
C ILE A 266 -14.56 -0.72 -4.42
N THR A 267 -13.92 -0.85 -3.25
CA THR A 267 -12.59 -1.47 -3.13
C THR A 267 -12.59 -2.90 -3.69
N SER A 268 -13.55 -3.74 -3.31
CA SER A 268 -13.64 -5.14 -3.77
C SER A 268 -13.97 -5.26 -5.28
N SER A 269 -14.81 -4.37 -5.82
CA SER A 269 -15.18 -4.38 -7.25
C SER A 269 -14.09 -3.79 -8.16
N LEU A 270 -13.25 -2.89 -7.64
CA LEU A 270 -11.98 -2.50 -8.27
C LEU A 270 -10.99 -3.68 -8.30
N LEU A 271 -10.79 -4.35 -7.17
CA LEU A 271 -9.73 -5.37 -7.00
C LEU A 271 -9.88 -6.60 -7.90
N VAL A 272 -11.10 -7.03 -8.23
CA VAL A 272 -11.34 -8.21 -9.08
C VAL A 272 -10.95 -7.98 -10.55
N ARG A 273 -10.72 -6.73 -10.97
CA ARG A 273 -10.58 -6.33 -12.39
C ARG A 273 -9.14 -6.36 -12.90
N ARG A 274 -9.00 -6.45 -14.23
CA ARG A 274 -7.71 -6.37 -14.92
C ARG A 274 -7.20 -4.93 -14.97
N TRP A 275 -6.08 -4.71 -14.29
CA TRP A 275 -5.28 -3.49 -14.26
C TRP A 275 -3.97 -3.70 -15.01
N GLY A 276 -3.39 -2.62 -15.54
CA GLY A 276 -2.01 -2.64 -16.05
C GLY A 276 -1.00 -2.68 -14.90
N TYR A 277 -1.32 -2.04 -13.77
CA TYR A 277 -0.48 -1.96 -12.58
C TYR A 277 -1.29 -1.49 -11.34
N HIS A 278 -0.82 -1.79 -10.14
CA HIS A 278 -1.55 -1.57 -8.88
C HIS A 278 -0.63 -1.15 -7.70
N SER A 279 -0.98 -0.09 -6.97
CA SER A 279 -0.19 0.45 -5.84
C SER A 279 -1.07 0.81 -4.63
N PRO A 280 -1.20 -0.08 -3.62
CA PRO A 280 -1.84 0.27 -2.36
C PRO A 280 -0.89 0.89 -1.33
N GLN A 281 -1.33 1.99 -0.72
CA GLN A 281 -0.89 2.43 0.61
C GLN A 281 -1.98 2.08 1.66
N LYS A 282 -1.58 2.11 2.94
CA LYS A 282 -2.11 1.28 4.05
C LYS A 282 -3.46 1.67 4.70
N THR A 283 -4.06 0.70 5.40
CA THR A 283 -4.82 0.88 6.65
C THR A 283 -4.23 -0.07 7.70
N PHE A 284 -3.90 0.39 8.91
CA PHE A 284 -3.01 -0.34 9.84
C PHE A 284 -3.68 -1.44 10.73
N ARG A 285 -2.88 -2.36 11.35
CA ARG A 285 -3.19 -3.71 11.92
C ARG A 285 -3.77 -4.70 10.90
N ARG A 286 -4.59 -4.20 9.96
CA ARG A 286 -5.03 -4.90 8.75
C ARG A 286 -4.09 -4.68 7.55
N SER A 287 -2.98 -3.93 7.65
CA SER A 287 -2.18 -3.47 6.49
C SER A 287 -1.60 -4.61 5.64
N GLN A 288 -0.85 -5.52 6.26
CA GLN A 288 -0.29 -6.70 5.60
C GLN A 288 -1.39 -7.68 5.13
N LYS A 289 -2.52 -7.74 5.86
CA LYS A 289 -3.69 -8.58 5.52
C LYS A 289 -4.41 -8.05 4.27
N VAL A 290 -4.61 -6.73 4.18
CA VAL A 290 -5.10 -6.02 2.99
C VAL A 290 -4.10 -6.17 1.84
N GLY A 291 -2.80 -5.97 2.06
CA GLY A 291 -1.75 -6.24 1.07
C GLY A 291 -1.82 -7.65 0.49
N SER A 292 -2.05 -8.66 1.34
CA SER A 292 -2.25 -10.05 0.95
C SER A 292 -3.55 -10.26 0.15
N TYR A 293 -4.67 -9.68 0.57
CA TYR A 293 -5.93 -9.74 -0.20
C TYR A 293 -5.81 -9.07 -1.57
N ILE A 294 -5.09 -7.94 -1.63
CA ILE A 294 -4.82 -7.20 -2.85
C ILE A 294 -3.93 -8.02 -3.79
N MET A 295 -2.83 -8.60 -3.29
CA MET A 295 -1.96 -9.47 -4.07
C MET A 295 -2.71 -10.70 -4.60
N ALA A 296 -3.58 -11.32 -3.78
CA ALA A 296 -4.42 -12.44 -4.18
C ALA A 296 -5.52 -12.06 -5.21
N ALA A 297 -5.93 -10.79 -5.26
CA ALA A 297 -6.84 -10.28 -6.29
C ALA A 297 -6.10 -9.95 -7.60
N ALA A 298 -4.94 -9.29 -7.50
CA ALA A 298 -4.07 -8.95 -8.62
C ALA A 298 -3.53 -10.19 -9.36
N ALA A 299 -3.18 -11.25 -8.62
CA ALA A 299 -2.70 -12.52 -9.16
C ALA A 299 -3.69 -13.15 -10.18
N LYS A 300 -5.00 -13.01 -9.97
CA LYS A 300 -6.04 -13.52 -10.89
C LYS A 300 -5.99 -12.88 -12.28
N ASN A 301 -5.38 -11.70 -12.39
CA ASN A 301 -5.27 -10.91 -13.61
C ASN A 301 -3.82 -10.80 -14.11
N LEU A 302 -2.86 -11.45 -13.43
CA LEU A 302 -1.41 -11.25 -13.59
C LEU A 302 -0.99 -9.77 -13.54
N THR A 303 -1.67 -8.98 -12.70
CA THR A 303 -1.39 -7.56 -12.51
C THR A 303 -0.15 -7.38 -11.63
N PRO A 304 0.89 -6.64 -12.08
CA PRO A 304 2.04 -6.29 -11.24
C PRO A 304 1.63 -5.29 -10.15
N VAL A 305 2.26 -5.41 -8.97
CA VAL A 305 1.96 -4.58 -7.80
C VAL A 305 3.23 -4.08 -7.11
N THR A 306 3.18 -2.90 -6.48
CA THR A 306 4.08 -2.51 -5.37
C THR A 306 3.24 -2.41 -4.12
N LEU A 307 3.65 -3.07 -3.03
CA LEU A 307 2.96 -3.00 -1.74
C LEU A 307 3.81 -2.21 -0.75
N GLU A 308 3.29 -1.08 -0.27
CA GLU A 308 3.95 -0.26 0.75
C GLU A 308 3.36 -0.59 2.12
N LEU A 309 4.00 -1.53 2.84
CA LEU A 309 3.45 -2.17 4.03
C LEU A 309 4.20 -1.79 5.32
N GLY A 310 3.71 -2.34 6.43
CA GLY A 310 4.10 -1.99 7.78
C GLY A 310 5.16 -2.90 8.41
N GLY A 311 5.61 -2.51 9.59
CA GLY A 311 6.55 -3.25 10.42
C GLY A 311 7.02 -2.40 11.60
N LYS A 312 7.39 -3.05 12.71
CA LYS A 312 7.94 -2.38 13.88
C LYS A 312 9.33 -1.83 13.54
N CYS A 313 9.41 -0.55 13.17
CA CYS A 313 10.67 0.10 12.77
C CYS A 313 11.53 0.40 14.02
N PRO A 314 12.70 -0.26 14.20
CA PRO A 314 13.56 -0.05 15.35
C PRO A 314 14.29 1.29 15.27
N ALA A 315 14.52 1.90 16.42
CA ALA A 315 15.69 2.75 16.65
C ALA A 315 16.66 2.03 17.59
N ILE A 316 17.94 1.99 17.23
CA ILE A 316 19.05 1.51 18.07
C ILE A 316 19.76 2.76 18.58
N LEU A 317 19.95 2.91 19.89
CA LEU A 317 20.66 4.04 20.51
C LEU A 317 21.84 3.52 21.33
N ASP A 318 23.03 3.81 20.81
CA ASP A 318 24.34 3.45 21.35
C ASP A 318 24.82 4.48 22.39
N SER A 319 25.90 4.15 23.10
CA SER A 319 26.52 5.02 24.10
C SER A 319 27.24 6.21 23.47
N LEU A 320 26.51 7.32 23.28
CA LEU A 320 27.04 8.56 22.73
C LEU A 320 27.76 9.39 23.83
N SER A 321 29.09 9.40 23.78
CA SER A 321 29.95 10.09 24.77
C SER A 321 29.67 11.60 24.88
N SER A 322 29.40 12.26 23.75
CA SER A 322 29.00 13.67 23.69
C SER A 322 27.59 13.87 24.23
N LYS A 323 27.42 14.71 25.27
CA LYS A 323 26.07 15.12 25.72
C LYS A 323 25.28 15.78 24.59
N ARG A 324 25.92 16.63 23.77
CA ARG A 324 25.29 17.25 22.60
C ARG A 324 24.74 16.20 21.63
N ASP A 325 25.42 15.08 21.45
CA ASP A 325 25.01 14.02 20.54
C ASP A 325 23.83 13.23 21.13
N ARG A 326 23.83 12.94 22.44
CA ARG A 326 22.67 12.41 23.18
C ARG A 326 21.45 13.34 23.07
N ASP A 327 21.63 14.60 23.40
CA ASP A 327 20.61 15.66 23.33
C ASP A 327 20.02 15.88 21.92
N ILE A 328 20.76 15.50 20.86
CA ILE A 328 20.31 15.54 19.45
C ILE A 328 19.64 14.22 19.04
N ALA A 329 20.17 13.08 19.47
CA ALA A 329 19.59 11.77 19.20
C ALA A 329 18.20 11.64 19.86
N VAL A 330 18.08 12.03 21.13
CA VAL A 330 16.82 12.13 21.88
C VAL A 330 15.79 12.93 21.09
N ARG A 331 16.10 14.18 20.73
CA ARG A 331 15.17 15.05 19.98
C ARG A 331 14.79 14.54 18.59
N ARG A 332 15.68 13.81 17.92
CA ARG A 332 15.36 13.15 16.64
C ARG A 332 14.43 11.96 16.83
N ILE A 333 14.64 11.17 17.89
CA ILE A 333 13.77 10.04 18.25
C ILE A 333 12.38 10.54 18.71
N THR A 334 12.29 11.56 19.58
CA THR A 334 11.00 12.14 20.03
C THR A 334 10.23 12.74 18.86
N ASN A 335 10.90 13.52 17.99
CA ASN A 335 10.27 14.08 16.80
C ASN A 335 9.80 12.98 15.81
N ALA A 336 10.61 11.95 15.57
CA ALA A 336 10.24 10.83 14.71
C ALA A 336 9.22 9.84 15.34
N LYS A 337 8.88 10.04 16.63
CA LYS A 337 7.85 9.28 17.33
C LYS A 337 6.53 10.03 17.50
N TRP A 338 6.59 11.32 17.82
CA TRP A 338 5.43 12.12 18.22
C TRP A 338 5.19 13.33 17.31
N GLY A 339 6.27 14.01 16.91
CA GLY A 339 6.22 15.27 16.14
C GLY A 339 5.76 15.15 14.68
N VAL A 340 5.49 13.93 14.22
CA VAL A 340 4.96 13.62 12.88
C VAL A 340 3.72 12.73 13.05
N CYS A 341 2.56 13.23 12.64
CA CYS A 341 1.23 12.58 12.65
C CYS A 341 0.86 11.88 13.98
N GLY A 342 1.37 12.32 15.13
CA GLY A 342 1.14 11.68 16.43
C GLY A 342 1.67 10.23 16.50
N GLY A 343 2.70 9.90 15.72
CA GLY A 343 3.25 8.53 15.62
C GLY A 343 2.49 7.58 14.69
N GLN A 344 1.48 8.06 13.96
CA GLN A 344 0.73 7.29 12.95
C GLN A 344 1.53 7.21 11.64
N VAL A 345 2.80 6.82 11.70
CA VAL A 345 3.77 6.98 10.62
C VAL A 345 4.39 5.64 10.24
N CYS A 346 4.30 5.31 8.95
CA CYS A 346 4.81 4.07 8.33
C CYS A 346 6.30 3.78 8.56
N ILE A 347 7.07 4.82 8.86
CA ILE A 347 8.51 4.83 9.12
C ILE A 347 8.85 5.61 10.39
N GLY A 348 7.87 5.88 11.24
CA GLY A 348 8.13 6.46 12.57
C GLY A 348 8.89 5.47 13.44
N VAL A 349 9.54 5.94 14.50
CA VAL A 349 10.14 5.02 15.47
C VAL A 349 9.03 4.20 16.11
N ASP A 350 9.10 2.88 16.03
CA ASP A 350 8.11 2.02 16.65
C ASP A 350 8.51 1.70 18.09
N TYR A 351 9.73 1.18 18.27
CA TYR A 351 10.38 0.90 19.55
C TYR A 351 11.86 1.31 19.51
N LEU A 352 12.42 1.55 20.70
CA LEU A 352 13.82 1.89 20.92
C LEU A 352 14.58 0.71 21.55
N LEU A 353 15.83 0.50 21.14
CA LEU A 353 16.79 -0.44 21.73
C LEU A 353 17.96 0.35 22.33
N VAL A 354 18.27 0.10 23.60
CA VAL A 354 19.37 0.71 24.36
C VAL A 354 20.12 -0.34 25.18
N GLU A 355 21.37 -0.09 25.51
CA GLU A 355 22.09 -0.91 26.49
C GLU A 355 21.52 -0.71 27.91
N GLU A 356 21.41 -1.77 28.71
CA GLU A 356 20.85 -1.76 30.08
C GLU A 356 21.42 -0.62 30.96
N LYS A 357 22.74 -0.39 30.89
CA LYS A 357 23.45 0.66 31.65
C LYS A 357 23.10 2.11 31.25
N SER A 358 22.45 2.31 30.10
CA SER A 358 22.18 3.63 29.53
C SER A 358 20.75 4.12 29.78
N VAL A 359 19.93 3.37 30.52
CA VAL A 359 18.51 3.67 30.78
C VAL A 359 18.32 4.90 31.67
N GLU A 360 19.14 5.08 32.71
CA GLU A 360 19.03 6.22 33.64
C GLU A 360 19.33 7.55 32.92
N ASP A 361 20.29 7.51 31.99
CA ASP A 361 20.66 8.58 31.07
C ASP A 361 19.49 9.01 30.14
N GLN A 362 18.47 8.15 29.97
CA GLN A 362 17.26 8.45 29.17
C GLN A 362 16.20 9.27 29.92
N GLY A 363 16.51 9.83 31.10
CA GLY A 363 15.69 10.89 31.71
C GLY A 363 15.35 12.02 30.71
N LEU A 364 16.29 12.30 29.79
CA LEU A 364 16.14 13.26 28.69
C LEU A 364 14.92 13.01 27.76
N LEU A 365 14.42 11.78 27.65
CA LEU A 365 13.18 11.49 26.89
C LEU A 365 11.91 11.96 27.63
N ARG A 366 11.98 12.18 28.94
CA ARG A 366 10.87 12.64 29.81
C ARG A 366 10.80 14.16 29.92
N ASP A 367 11.89 14.85 29.59
CA ASP A 367 12.02 16.32 29.65
C ASP A 367 11.55 17.03 28.35
N ASP A 368 11.24 16.27 27.29
CA ASP A 368 10.72 16.77 25.99
C ASP A 368 9.27 16.33 25.69
N PRO A 369 8.29 16.52 26.61
CA PRO A 369 6.88 16.32 26.29
C PRO A 369 6.43 17.46 25.36
N GLN A 370 6.20 17.12 24.08
CA GLN A 370 5.71 18.07 23.09
C GLN A 370 4.42 18.73 23.59
N ARG A 371 4.41 20.07 23.66
CA ARG A 371 3.38 20.85 24.35
C ARG A 371 1.98 20.45 23.92
N THR A 372 1.13 20.21 24.91
CA THR A 372 -0.28 19.86 24.73
C THR A 372 -0.98 20.86 23.80
N GLY A 373 -1.64 20.33 22.78
CA GLY A 373 -2.26 21.10 21.70
C GLY A 373 -1.50 21.07 20.36
N SER A 374 -0.17 20.88 20.35
CA SER A 374 0.67 20.97 19.13
C SER A 374 0.90 19.65 18.38
N MET A 375 0.10 18.61 18.64
CA MET A 375 0.22 17.28 17.99
C MET A 375 -1.08 16.87 17.28
N SER A 376 -0.96 16.20 16.13
CA SER A 376 -2.04 15.41 15.52
C SER A 376 -2.76 14.47 16.51
N ARG A 377 -4.04 14.21 16.27
CA ARG A 377 -4.91 13.29 17.02
C ARG A 377 -4.94 11.90 16.37
N ILE A 378 -5.49 10.91 17.08
CA ILE A 378 -5.70 9.58 16.54
C ILE A 378 -6.90 9.59 15.58
N VAL A 379 -6.70 9.14 14.33
CA VAL A 379 -7.63 9.32 13.19
C VAL A 379 -9.10 8.96 13.46
N ASN A 380 -9.39 8.03 14.37
CA ASN A 380 -10.75 7.72 14.80
C ASN A 380 -10.78 6.88 16.09
N LYS A 381 -11.98 6.82 16.68
CA LYS A 381 -12.32 6.03 17.88
C LYS A 381 -11.96 4.53 17.78
N TYR A 382 -11.90 3.93 16.58
CA TYR A 382 -11.44 2.54 16.43
C TYR A 382 -9.93 2.41 16.64
N HIS A 383 -9.12 3.28 16.01
CA HIS A 383 -7.67 3.29 16.23
C HIS A 383 -7.30 3.71 17.66
N PHE A 384 -8.05 4.64 18.25
CA PHE A 384 -7.94 5.03 19.66
C PHE A 384 -8.21 3.84 20.60
N ASN A 385 -9.36 3.17 20.46
CA ASN A 385 -9.72 1.99 21.27
C ASN A 385 -8.83 0.76 21.00
N ARG A 386 -8.04 0.73 19.92
CA ARG A 386 -6.94 -0.24 19.75
C ARG A 386 -5.73 0.17 20.60
N LEU A 387 -5.27 1.41 20.50
CA LEU A 387 -4.12 1.91 21.28
C LEU A 387 -4.38 1.85 22.79
N ARG A 388 -5.60 2.17 23.25
CA ARG A 388 -5.98 2.03 24.65
C ARG A 388 -5.82 0.60 25.17
N ARG A 389 -6.33 -0.39 24.43
CA ARG A 389 -6.18 -1.81 24.77
C ARG A 389 -4.75 -2.34 24.73
N LEU A 390 -3.81 -1.62 24.10
CA LEU A 390 -2.38 -1.95 24.19
C LEU A 390 -1.77 -1.48 25.52
N LEU A 391 -2.22 -0.34 26.07
CA LEU A 391 -1.76 0.14 27.39
C LEU A 391 -2.52 -0.50 28.56
N GLU A 392 -3.80 -0.85 28.39
CA GLU A 392 -4.62 -1.55 29.38
C GLU A 392 -4.23 -3.03 29.58
N GLU A 393 -3.31 -3.59 28.77
CA GLU A 393 -2.79 -4.94 28.97
C GLU A 393 -1.98 -4.99 30.29
N PRO A 394 -2.30 -5.86 31.28
CA PRO A 394 -1.80 -5.67 32.65
C PRO A 394 -0.28 -5.60 32.82
N GLY A 395 0.48 -6.41 32.08
CA GLY A 395 1.95 -6.37 32.11
C GLY A 395 2.56 -5.21 31.31
N VAL A 396 1.78 -4.55 30.45
CA VAL A 396 2.17 -3.35 29.72
C VAL A 396 1.89 -2.11 30.57
N ALA A 397 0.74 -2.05 31.25
CA ALA A 397 0.38 -0.97 32.17
C ALA A 397 1.45 -0.73 33.25
N THR A 398 2.00 -1.81 33.82
CA THR A 398 3.08 -1.75 34.83
C THR A 398 4.44 -1.31 34.28
N SER A 399 4.61 -1.24 32.95
CA SER A 399 5.85 -0.80 32.30
C SER A 399 5.87 0.68 31.92
N ILE A 400 4.76 1.41 32.11
CA ILE A 400 4.66 2.84 31.79
C ILE A 400 5.53 3.65 32.76
N VAL A 401 6.47 4.44 32.22
CA VAL A 401 7.41 5.27 33.00
C VAL A 401 7.29 6.78 32.73
N HIS A 402 6.49 7.16 31.74
CA HIS A 402 6.10 8.55 31.44
C HIS A 402 4.81 8.56 30.60
N GLY A 403 3.97 9.56 30.82
CA GLY A 403 2.71 9.76 30.11
C GLY A 403 1.64 8.71 30.46
N GLY A 404 0.79 8.40 29.48
CA GLY A 404 -0.30 7.42 29.59
C GLY A 404 -1.71 8.04 29.66
N PHE A 405 -1.84 9.37 29.74
CA PHE A 405 -3.14 10.03 29.69
C PHE A 405 -3.85 9.81 28.33
N MET A 406 -5.17 9.65 28.39
CA MET A 406 -6.02 9.46 27.21
C MET A 406 -7.32 10.27 27.33
N ASP A 407 -7.65 11.00 26.27
CA ASP A 407 -8.92 11.69 26.11
C ASP A 407 -9.65 11.15 24.86
N GLU A 408 -10.69 10.35 25.08
CA GLU A 408 -11.51 9.76 24.02
C GLU A 408 -12.37 10.81 23.30
N SER A 409 -12.67 11.94 23.93
CA SER A 409 -13.49 13.00 23.34
C SER A 409 -12.72 13.80 22.28
N ASN A 410 -11.44 14.09 22.52
CA ASN A 410 -10.54 14.76 21.59
C ASN A 410 -9.65 13.78 20.78
N LEU A 411 -9.87 12.46 20.90
CA LEU A 411 -9.06 11.40 20.32
C LEU A 411 -7.54 11.57 20.56
N TYR A 412 -7.19 12.10 21.74
CA TYR A 412 -5.82 12.42 22.13
C TYR A 412 -5.25 11.34 23.04
N ILE A 413 -4.03 10.90 22.74
CA ILE A 413 -3.24 10.01 23.60
C ILE A 413 -1.90 10.71 23.82
N GLU A 414 -1.51 10.80 25.07
CA GLU A 414 -0.27 11.45 25.50
C GLU A 414 0.98 10.70 25.02
N PRO A 415 2.08 11.40 24.69
CA PRO A 415 3.42 10.81 24.56
C PRO A 415 3.75 9.84 25.70
N THR A 416 3.67 8.54 25.44
CA THR A 416 3.80 7.51 26.47
C THR A 416 5.10 6.74 26.28
N ILE A 417 5.88 6.57 27.34
CA ILE A 417 7.13 5.78 27.34
C ILE A 417 6.92 4.53 28.20
N LEU A 418 7.32 3.38 27.66
CA LEU A 418 7.22 2.08 28.33
C LEU A 418 8.61 1.45 28.43
N LEU A 419 9.08 1.13 29.64
CA LEU A 419 10.38 0.50 29.86
C LEU A 419 10.22 -1.01 30.01
N ASN A 420 10.78 -1.78 29.08
CA ASN A 420 10.72 -3.24 29.03
C ASN A 420 9.29 -3.84 29.18
N PRO A 421 8.28 -3.39 28.40
CA PRO A 421 7.02 -4.13 28.30
C PRO A 421 7.28 -5.58 27.86
N PRO A 422 6.48 -6.57 28.32
CA PRO A 422 6.68 -7.98 28.01
C PRO A 422 6.81 -8.21 26.50
N LEU A 423 7.86 -8.90 26.05
CA LEU A 423 8.12 -9.08 24.61
C LEU A 423 7.02 -9.85 23.88
N GLU A 424 6.22 -10.63 24.62
CA GLU A 424 5.07 -11.39 24.14
C GLU A 424 3.73 -10.61 24.16
N SER A 425 3.72 -9.36 24.61
CA SER A 425 2.54 -8.48 24.63
C SER A 425 2.09 -8.06 23.23
N GLU A 426 0.83 -7.60 23.11
CA GLU A 426 0.30 -7.11 21.83
C GLU A 426 1.04 -5.84 21.34
N ILE A 427 1.54 -5.00 22.27
CA ILE A 427 2.32 -3.80 21.92
C ILE A 427 3.70 -4.12 21.34
N MET A 428 4.24 -5.32 21.61
CA MET A 428 5.51 -5.80 21.05
C MET A 428 5.35 -6.76 19.86
N LYS A 429 4.17 -7.35 19.66
CA LYS A 429 3.86 -8.21 18.50
C LYS A 429 3.43 -7.44 17.24
N GLU A 430 2.93 -6.21 17.38
CA GLU A 430 2.49 -5.39 16.25
C GLU A 430 3.16 -4.01 16.16
N GLU A 431 3.18 -3.40 14.97
CA GLU A 431 3.43 -1.97 14.77
C GLU A 431 2.41 -1.13 15.55
N ILE A 432 2.89 -0.11 16.25
CA ILE A 432 2.12 0.65 17.22
C ILE A 432 1.27 1.69 16.51
N PHE A 433 1.84 2.43 15.55
CA PHE A 433 1.11 3.43 14.76
C PHE A 433 0.34 4.44 15.64
N GLY A 434 1.06 5.06 16.56
CA GLY A 434 0.56 5.96 17.60
C GLY A 434 1.66 6.33 18.61
N PRO A 435 1.36 7.17 19.62
CA PRO A 435 2.36 7.87 20.44
C PRO A 435 2.95 7.04 21.60
N LEU A 436 2.95 5.70 21.50
CA LEU A 436 3.45 4.80 22.55
C LEU A 436 4.84 4.28 22.18
N LEU A 437 5.86 4.54 23.00
CA LEU A 437 7.26 4.17 22.75
C LEU A 437 7.76 3.13 23.77
N PRO A 438 7.79 1.84 23.41
CA PRO A 438 8.60 0.85 24.10
C PRO A 438 10.09 1.17 23.97
N ILE A 439 10.78 1.18 25.10
CA ILE A 439 12.23 1.13 25.24
C ILE A 439 12.56 -0.29 25.72
N ILE A 440 13.32 -1.02 24.92
CA ILE A 440 13.78 -2.37 25.22
C ILE A 440 15.27 -2.34 25.51
N THR A 441 15.68 -2.94 26.63
CA THR A 441 17.08 -3.02 27.02
C THR A 441 17.76 -4.26 26.47
N VAL A 442 19.01 -4.11 26.04
CA VAL A 442 19.92 -5.20 25.65
C VAL A 442 21.19 -5.17 26.51
N LYS A 443 21.85 -6.32 26.69
CA LYS A 443 23.05 -6.44 27.54
C LYS A 443 24.26 -5.77 26.91
N LYS A 444 24.35 -5.82 25.59
CA LYS A 444 25.29 -5.07 24.76
C LYS A 444 24.55 -4.48 23.57
N ILE A 445 25.01 -3.35 23.05
CA ILE A 445 24.36 -2.70 21.91
C ILE A 445 24.41 -3.58 20.64
N GLU A 446 25.41 -4.45 20.50
CA GLU A 446 25.51 -5.42 19.42
C GLU A 446 24.37 -6.45 19.39
N ASP A 447 23.80 -6.81 20.55
CA ASP A 447 22.70 -7.77 20.66
C ASP A 447 21.41 -7.23 19.99
N SER A 448 21.34 -5.92 19.73
CA SER A 448 20.26 -5.28 18.98
C SER A 448 20.10 -5.84 17.56
N ILE A 449 21.19 -6.31 16.94
CA ILE A 449 21.17 -6.89 15.59
C ILE A 449 20.32 -8.16 15.57
N ASP A 450 20.54 -9.07 16.52
CA ASP A 450 19.76 -10.30 16.65
C ASP A 450 18.32 -10.03 17.09
N PHE A 451 18.10 -9.03 17.95
CA PHE A 451 16.74 -8.62 18.34
C PHE A 451 15.91 -8.09 17.16
N VAL A 452 16.55 -7.36 16.23
CA VAL A 452 15.91 -6.87 14.99
C VAL A 452 15.71 -8.03 14.01
N ASN A 453 16.71 -8.90 13.84
CA ASN A 453 16.66 -10.04 12.92
C ASN A 453 15.67 -11.14 13.35
N SER A 454 15.36 -11.27 14.64
CA SER A 454 14.34 -12.19 15.15
C SER A 454 12.90 -11.76 14.84
N ARG A 455 12.70 -10.66 14.10
CA ARG A 455 11.39 -10.03 13.82
C ARG A 455 11.19 -9.81 12.31
N PRO A 456 9.93 -9.60 11.86
CA PRO A 456 9.67 -9.27 10.46
C PRO A 456 10.41 -8.00 10.01
N LYS A 457 11.08 -8.09 8.87
CA LYS A 457 11.85 -6.99 8.26
C LYS A 457 11.04 -5.69 8.21
N PRO A 458 11.50 -4.58 8.81
CA PRO A 458 10.73 -3.34 8.90
C PRO A 458 10.82 -2.50 7.62
N LEU A 459 10.01 -1.43 7.53
CA LEU A 459 10.08 -0.48 6.40
C LEU A 459 11.28 0.47 6.55
N ALA A 460 11.59 0.88 7.77
CA ALA A 460 12.79 1.62 8.13
C ALA A 460 13.47 1.02 9.36
N ALA A 461 14.77 1.25 9.49
CA ALA A 461 15.55 1.01 10.68
C ALA A 461 16.43 2.24 10.96
N TYR A 462 16.67 2.54 12.23
CA TYR A 462 17.43 3.70 12.67
C TYR A 462 18.53 3.29 13.65
N ALA A 463 19.70 3.92 13.54
CA ALA A 463 20.81 3.65 14.44
C ALA A 463 21.56 4.95 14.80
N PHE A 464 21.52 5.30 16.08
CA PHE A 464 22.15 6.48 16.66
C PHE A 464 23.45 6.03 17.35
N THR A 465 24.55 6.09 16.62
CA THR A 465 25.88 5.60 17.02
C THR A 465 26.98 6.41 16.34
N ASN A 466 28.13 6.55 16.99
CA ASN A 466 29.32 7.10 16.35
C ASN A 466 30.34 6.01 15.93
N ASP A 467 30.25 4.78 16.44
CA ASP A 467 31.16 3.70 16.07
C ASP A 467 31.02 3.28 14.59
N SER A 468 32.17 3.06 13.95
CA SER A 468 32.27 2.60 12.56
C SER A 468 32.14 1.09 12.40
N ALA A 469 32.42 0.29 13.45
CA ALA A 469 32.28 -1.16 13.39
C ALA A 469 30.81 -1.57 13.47
N LEU A 470 30.07 -1.08 14.48
CA LEU A 470 28.63 -1.26 14.64
C LEU A 470 27.85 -0.76 13.41
N LYS A 471 28.23 0.38 12.82
CA LYS A 471 27.66 0.87 11.54
C LYS A 471 27.81 -0.15 10.41
N LYS A 472 29.01 -0.71 10.21
CA LYS A 472 29.24 -1.74 9.19
C LYS A 472 28.40 -2.99 9.48
N ARG A 473 28.41 -3.47 10.71
CA ARG A 473 27.64 -4.65 11.16
C ARG A 473 26.15 -4.48 10.90
N ILE A 474 25.54 -3.38 11.33
CA ILE A 474 24.10 -3.12 11.10
C ILE A 474 23.78 -3.09 9.60
N VAL A 475 24.64 -2.52 8.76
CA VAL A 475 24.47 -2.52 7.28
C VAL A 475 24.56 -3.92 6.67
N SER A 476 25.47 -4.78 7.14
CA SER A 476 25.69 -6.12 6.57
C SER A 476 24.82 -7.23 7.16
N GLU A 477 24.38 -7.08 8.41
CA GLU A 477 23.74 -8.15 9.19
C GLU A 477 22.23 -7.95 9.37
N THR A 478 21.69 -6.76 9.14
CA THR A 478 20.24 -6.49 9.23
C THR A 478 19.58 -6.32 7.85
N SER A 479 18.25 -6.30 7.80
CA SER A 479 17.52 -6.12 6.53
C SER A 479 16.19 -5.39 6.71
N SER A 480 16.10 -4.19 6.15
CA SER A 480 14.97 -3.26 6.16
C SER A 480 14.76 -2.61 4.79
N GLY A 481 13.66 -1.88 4.59
CA GLY A 481 13.45 -1.08 3.36
C GLY A 481 14.41 0.11 3.26
N SER A 482 14.72 0.75 4.39
CA SER A 482 15.74 1.80 4.52
C SER A 482 16.46 1.72 5.87
N LEU A 483 17.70 2.21 5.93
CA LEU A 483 18.51 2.32 7.15
C LEU A 483 19.09 3.74 7.21
N THR A 484 18.85 4.47 8.30
CA THR A 484 19.37 5.83 8.51
C THR A 484 20.19 5.90 9.79
N PHE A 485 21.38 6.52 9.71
CA PHE A 485 22.27 6.71 10.86
C PHE A 485 22.14 8.13 11.43
N ASN A 486 22.08 8.21 12.76
CA ASN A 486 22.02 9.43 13.57
C ASN A 486 20.85 10.40 13.28
N ASP A 487 19.86 9.96 12.49
CA ASP A 487 18.62 10.69 12.19
C ASP A 487 17.49 9.70 11.82
N ALA A 488 16.23 10.18 11.79
CA ALA A 488 15.06 9.37 11.48
C ALA A 488 14.01 10.10 10.64
N ILE A 489 13.22 9.37 9.85
CA ILE A 489 12.24 9.84 8.83
C ILE A 489 12.86 10.64 7.66
N VAL A 490 13.92 11.43 7.88
CA VAL A 490 14.54 12.35 6.90
C VAL A 490 14.94 11.71 5.58
N GLN A 491 15.17 10.40 5.51
CA GLN A 491 15.44 9.69 4.25
C GLN A 491 14.28 9.80 3.24
N PHE A 492 13.05 10.03 3.71
CA PHE A 492 11.87 10.28 2.88
C PHE A 492 11.87 11.66 2.19
N LEU A 493 12.82 12.54 2.51
CA LEU A 493 13.04 13.82 1.82
C LEU A 493 13.99 13.69 0.61
N VAL A 494 14.54 12.50 0.36
CA VAL A 494 15.58 12.28 -0.65
C VAL A 494 14.99 11.61 -1.90
N ASP A 495 14.52 12.41 -2.85
CA ASP A 495 13.95 11.95 -4.15
C ASP A 495 14.88 11.03 -4.96
N THR A 496 16.17 11.03 -4.68
CA THR A 496 17.19 10.19 -5.34
C THR A 496 17.41 8.84 -4.65
N LEU A 497 16.83 8.61 -3.46
CA LEU A 497 16.76 7.30 -2.82
C LEU A 497 15.45 6.59 -3.17
N PRO A 498 15.46 5.27 -3.39
CA PRO A 498 14.24 4.49 -3.53
C PRO A 498 13.55 4.38 -2.17
N PHE A 499 12.25 4.68 -2.13
CA PHE A 499 11.42 4.38 -0.98
C PHE A 499 10.60 3.11 -1.27
N GLY A 500 10.64 2.13 -0.38
CA GLY A 500 9.94 0.85 -0.54
C GLY A 500 10.29 -0.17 0.53
N GLY A 501 9.43 -1.16 0.73
CA GLY A 501 9.61 -2.23 1.72
C GLY A 501 10.34 -3.48 1.23
N VAL A 502 10.62 -4.40 2.16
CA VAL A 502 11.20 -5.72 1.86
C VAL A 502 10.54 -6.83 2.69
N GLY A 503 10.00 -7.84 2.01
CA GLY A 503 9.29 -8.94 2.67
C GLY A 503 7.96 -8.49 3.26
N GLN A 504 7.80 -8.56 4.58
CA GLN A 504 6.55 -8.18 5.25
C GLN A 504 6.32 -6.66 5.32
N SER A 505 7.37 -5.84 5.21
CA SER A 505 7.23 -4.38 5.06
C SER A 505 6.92 -3.93 3.64
N GLY A 506 6.95 -4.84 2.65
CA GLY A 506 6.54 -4.54 1.29
C GLY A 506 7.40 -5.19 0.22
N PHE A 507 7.11 -4.84 -1.03
CA PHE A 507 7.97 -5.09 -2.17
C PHE A 507 7.59 -4.16 -3.32
N GLY A 508 8.56 -3.91 -4.20
CA GLY A 508 8.51 -2.77 -5.11
C GLY A 508 9.15 -1.53 -4.49
N ARG A 509 9.09 -0.39 -5.18
CA ARG A 509 9.68 0.88 -4.73
C ARG A 509 9.17 2.05 -5.57
N TYR A 510 9.18 3.25 -5.02
CA TYR A 510 8.85 4.49 -5.69
C TYR A 510 9.74 5.64 -5.18
N HIS A 511 9.27 6.89 -5.33
CA HIS A 511 10.00 8.15 -5.16
C HIS A 511 10.87 8.52 -6.37
N GLY A 512 10.93 9.82 -6.70
CA GLY A 512 11.70 10.41 -7.81
C GLY A 512 11.73 9.59 -9.12
N LYS A 513 12.91 9.06 -9.48
CA LYS A 513 13.08 8.19 -10.67
C LYS A 513 12.35 6.85 -10.52
N PHE A 514 12.41 6.25 -9.33
CA PHE A 514 11.87 4.92 -9.09
C PHE A 514 10.35 4.90 -9.23
N SER A 515 9.67 6.00 -8.88
CA SER A 515 8.28 6.25 -9.27
C SER A 515 8.07 6.09 -10.78
N PHE A 516 8.88 6.75 -11.62
CA PHE A 516 8.75 6.63 -13.07
C PHE A 516 9.01 5.20 -13.58
N ASP A 517 10.04 4.54 -13.05
CA ASP A 517 10.41 3.16 -13.42
C ASP A 517 9.26 2.18 -13.12
N THR A 518 8.73 2.26 -11.89
CA THR A 518 7.72 1.34 -11.36
C THR A 518 6.37 1.40 -12.07
N PHE A 519 6.00 2.55 -12.63
CA PHE A 519 4.80 2.68 -13.47
C PHE A 519 5.07 2.54 -14.99
N SER A 520 6.25 2.01 -15.37
CA SER A 520 6.67 1.76 -16.75
C SER A 520 7.08 0.29 -16.96
N HIS A 521 7.02 -0.18 -18.21
CA HIS A 521 7.72 -1.39 -18.65
C HIS A 521 8.93 -0.98 -19.49
N GLU A 522 10.14 -1.33 -19.04
CA GLU A 522 11.36 -1.16 -19.84
C GLU A 522 11.45 -2.23 -20.93
N LYS A 523 10.90 -1.92 -22.12
CA LYS A 523 11.01 -2.81 -23.27
C LYS A 523 12.40 -2.75 -23.89
N ALA A 524 13.11 -3.86 -23.85
CA ALA A 524 14.34 -4.03 -24.62
C ALA A 524 14.02 -3.98 -26.13
N VAL A 525 14.72 -3.12 -26.88
CA VAL A 525 14.65 -3.05 -28.34
C VAL A 525 16.04 -3.27 -28.90
N LEU A 526 16.20 -4.42 -29.55
CA LEU A 526 17.44 -4.89 -30.17
C LEU A 526 17.33 -4.73 -31.69
N ARG A 527 18.37 -4.22 -32.35
CA ARG A 527 18.43 -4.03 -33.81
C ARG A 527 19.75 -4.55 -34.37
N ARG A 528 19.68 -5.54 -35.25
CA ARG A 528 20.77 -6.02 -36.13
C ARG A 528 20.49 -5.49 -37.55
N ASN A 529 21.52 -5.18 -38.33
CA ASN A 529 21.36 -4.82 -39.74
C ASN A 529 21.45 -6.07 -40.63
N PHE A 530 21.08 -5.94 -41.91
CA PHE A 530 21.22 -7.01 -42.92
C PHE A 530 22.52 -6.90 -43.73
N LEU A 531 23.51 -6.13 -43.27
CA LEU A 531 24.75 -5.86 -44.00
C LEU A 531 25.87 -6.86 -43.68
N LEU A 532 25.85 -7.46 -42.49
CA LEU A 532 26.83 -8.45 -42.05
C LEU A 532 26.08 -9.64 -41.44
N GLU A 533 26.28 -10.82 -42.02
CA GLU A 533 25.78 -12.08 -41.45
C GLU A 533 26.92 -13.08 -41.31
N PHE A 534 27.04 -13.71 -40.15
CA PHE A 534 28.23 -14.46 -39.75
C PHE A 534 27.98 -15.97 -39.86
N SER A 535 28.59 -16.60 -40.86
CA SER A 535 28.39 -18.03 -41.22
C SER A 535 28.69 -19.02 -40.08
N PHE A 536 29.51 -18.65 -39.10
CA PHE A 536 29.80 -19.48 -37.92
C PHE A 536 28.62 -19.59 -36.94
N GLY A 537 27.59 -18.74 -37.06
CA GLY A 537 26.35 -18.84 -36.28
C GLY A 537 25.36 -19.88 -36.82
N PHE A 538 25.66 -20.55 -37.93
CA PHE A 538 24.72 -21.42 -38.65
C PHE A 538 25.31 -22.81 -38.94
N PRO A 539 24.49 -23.88 -38.93
CA PRO A 539 24.92 -25.23 -39.31
C PRO A 539 25.32 -25.31 -40.81
N PRO A 540 26.04 -26.36 -41.25
CA PRO A 540 26.58 -27.47 -40.45
C PRO A 540 27.66 -27.01 -39.47
N TRP A 541 27.87 -27.77 -38.39
CA TRP A 541 28.84 -27.46 -37.34
C TRP A 541 30.16 -28.20 -37.59
N ASP A 542 31.14 -27.50 -38.14
CA ASP A 542 32.51 -27.98 -38.30
C ASP A 542 33.43 -27.49 -37.16
N SER A 543 34.63 -28.07 -37.06
CA SER A 543 35.61 -27.72 -36.02
C SER A 543 35.99 -26.23 -36.04
N HIS A 544 36.09 -25.63 -37.22
CA HIS A 544 36.49 -24.22 -37.37
C HIS A 544 35.42 -23.28 -36.80
N LYS A 545 34.13 -23.53 -37.07
CA LYS A 545 33.02 -22.80 -36.45
C LYS A 545 32.97 -23.00 -34.93
N ILE A 546 33.14 -24.24 -34.46
CA ILE A 546 33.12 -24.55 -33.02
C ILE A 546 34.29 -23.86 -32.29
N GLU A 547 35.48 -23.81 -32.88
CA GLU A 547 36.62 -23.08 -32.30
C GLU A 547 36.46 -21.56 -32.38
N THR A 548 35.93 -21.03 -33.49
CA THR A 548 35.55 -19.60 -33.61
C THR A 548 34.55 -19.20 -32.53
N LEU A 549 33.53 -20.02 -32.29
CA LEU A 549 32.58 -19.84 -31.19
C LEU A 549 33.26 -19.92 -29.82
N ARG A 550 34.20 -20.85 -29.59
CA ARG A 550 34.97 -20.92 -28.32
C ARG A 550 35.80 -19.66 -28.08
N SER A 551 36.55 -19.16 -29.07
CA SER A 551 37.28 -17.90 -28.93
C SER A 551 36.33 -16.73 -28.62
N ALA A 552 35.17 -16.67 -29.27
CA ALA A 552 34.17 -15.65 -29.00
C ALA A 552 33.53 -15.75 -27.59
N TYR A 553 33.20 -16.96 -27.10
CA TYR A 553 32.65 -17.16 -25.76
C TYR A 553 33.69 -16.95 -24.64
N ASN A 554 34.96 -17.24 -24.90
CA ASN A 554 36.07 -17.02 -23.97
C ASN A 554 36.55 -15.55 -23.94
N TYR A 555 35.92 -14.66 -24.72
CA TYR A 555 36.34 -13.27 -24.94
C TYR A 555 37.76 -13.11 -25.52
N ASP A 556 38.26 -14.16 -26.18
CA ASP A 556 39.52 -14.16 -26.92
C ASP A 556 39.30 -13.50 -28.29
N TYR A 557 39.21 -12.17 -28.26
CA TYR A 557 38.96 -11.37 -29.43
C TYR A 557 40.10 -11.41 -30.46
N LEU A 558 41.33 -11.77 -30.05
CA LEU A 558 42.47 -11.90 -30.96
C LEU A 558 42.29 -13.15 -31.83
N ASN A 559 42.13 -14.34 -31.23
CA ASN A 559 41.89 -15.55 -32.01
C ASN A 559 40.54 -15.54 -32.72
N LEU A 560 39.53 -14.82 -32.20
CA LEU A 560 38.29 -14.57 -32.93
C LEU A 560 38.55 -13.78 -34.22
N VAL A 561 39.30 -12.68 -34.18
CA VAL A 561 39.61 -11.90 -35.39
C VAL A 561 40.46 -12.71 -36.36
N LEU A 562 41.47 -13.44 -35.89
CA LEU A 562 42.30 -14.29 -36.76
C LEU A 562 41.46 -15.34 -37.51
N ARG A 563 40.59 -16.08 -36.80
CA ARG A 563 39.68 -17.09 -37.38
C ARG A 563 38.58 -16.51 -38.27
N LEU A 564 38.34 -15.20 -38.23
CA LEU A 564 37.43 -14.51 -39.14
C LEU A 564 38.14 -13.95 -40.39
N LEU A 565 39.47 -13.94 -40.41
CA LEU A 565 40.29 -13.54 -41.55
C LEU A 565 40.76 -14.73 -42.41
N GLY A 566 40.96 -15.90 -41.79
CA GLY A 566 41.36 -17.15 -42.45
C GLY A 566 42.63 -17.74 -41.82
#